data_AF-A0A933C787-F1
#
_entry.id   AF-A0A933C787-F1
#
_cell.length_a   1.000
_cell.length_b   1.000
_cell.length_c   1.000
_cell.angle_alpha   90.00
_cell.angle_beta   90.00
_cell.angle_gamma   90.00
#
_symmetry.space_group_name_H-M   'P 1'
#
loop_
_entity.id
_entity.type
_entity.pdbx_description
1 polymer ?
#
loop_
_entity_poly.entity_id
_entity_poly.type
_entity_poly.pdbx_seq_one_letter_code
_entity_poly.pdbx_strand_id
1 'polypeptide(L)'
;MTPPTKKAEAAAAAPKPRAKAGLSADEMGKQQREISVSEFFTKNRHLLGFDNPRKALLTAVKEAVDNALDASEEAGLLPEIVVKLEAVGEGPTPPPASQATRFRVTVIDYGPGIVRQQVPRIFAKLLYGSKFHRLRMSRGQQGIGISAAGMYGQLTTGKPVRIISRTGQHVPAHYFEVQIDTKKNEPRILEKKEIDWESHRGTQVSIELEGRYQKGR
;
A
#
# COMPACT_ATOMS: atom_id res chain seq x y z
N MET A 1 93.55 -19.39 -20.37
CA MET A 1 92.42 -20.15 -19.79
C MET A 1 91.18 -19.29 -19.92
N THR A 2 90.34 -19.58 -20.90
CA THR A 2 89.06 -18.92 -21.16
C THR A 2 87.99 -19.50 -20.23
N PRO A 3 87.19 -18.68 -19.51
CA PRO A 3 86.06 -19.21 -18.75
C PRO A 3 84.88 -19.56 -19.67
N PRO A 4 84.07 -20.57 -19.34
CA PRO A 4 83.00 -21.05 -20.21
C PRO A 4 81.78 -20.11 -20.18
N THR A 5 81.24 -19.83 -21.37
CA THR A 5 79.94 -19.17 -21.57
C THR A 5 78.81 -20.02 -21.02
N LYS A 6 78.16 -19.57 -19.93
CA LYS A 6 76.87 -20.10 -19.47
C LYS A 6 75.77 -19.71 -20.46
N LYS A 7 75.13 -20.71 -21.08
CA LYS A 7 73.86 -20.53 -21.79
C LYS A 7 72.80 -20.05 -20.79
N ALA A 8 72.15 -18.93 -21.09
CA ALA A 8 70.96 -18.49 -20.39
C ALA A 8 69.77 -19.34 -20.83
N GLU A 9 69.23 -20.16 -19.92
CA GLU A 9 67.91 -20.77 -20.10
C GLU A 9 66.86 -19.67 -19.95
N ALA A 10 66.08 -19.45 -21.01
CA ALA A 10 64.91 -18.58 -20.96
C ALA A 10 63.84 -19.27 -20.11
N ALA A 11 63.64 -18.78 -18.89
CA ALA A 11 62.52 -19.18 -18.05
C ALA A 11 61.21 -18.77 -18.73
N ALA A 12 60.39 -19.76 -19.11
CA ALA A 12 59.05 -19.53 -19.63
C ALA A 12 58.21 -18.81 -18.56
N ALA A 13 57.73 -17.60 -18.88
CA ALA A 13 56.88 -16.83 -17.99
C ALA A 13 55.55 -17.56 -17.76
N ALA A 14 55.20 -17.79 -16.48
CA ALA A 14 53.91 -18.36 -16.10
C ALA A 14 52.75 -17.48 -16.59
N PRO A 15 51.62 -18.07 -17.05
CA PRO A 15 50.49 -17.30 -17.56
C PRO A 15 49.86 -16.49 -16.43
N LYS A 16 49.66 -15.19 -16.66
CA LYS A 16 48.97 -14.29 -15.73
C LYS A 16 47.54 -14.81 -15.46
N PRO A 17 47.04 -14.74 -14.22
CA PRO A 17 45.69 -15.21 -13.90
C PRO A 17 44.67 -14.42 -14.74
N ARG A 18 43.85 -15.16 -15.51
CA ARG A 18 42.72 -14.60 -16.25
C ARG A 18 41.84 -13.81 -15.28
N ALA A 19 41.56 -12.55 -15.61
CA ALA A 19 40.56 -11.75 -14.90
C ALA A 19 39.26 -12.56 -14.83
N LYS A 20 38.62 -12.62 -13.64
CA LYS A 20 37.33 -13.30 -13.46
C LYS A 20 36.37 -12.81 -14.55
N ALA A 21 35.97 -13.71 -15.44
CA ALA A 21 34.99 -13.39 -16.47
C ALA A 21 33.74 -12.83 -15.78
N GLY A 22 33.26 -11.68 -16.23
CA GLY A 22 31.98 -11.15 -15.78
C GLY A 22 30.87 -12.16 -16.06
N LEU A 23 29.80 -12.11 -15.26
CA LEU A 23 28.64 -12.98 -15.43
C LEU A 23 28.10 -12.86 -16.87
N SER A 24 27.80 -13.99 -17.49
CA SER A 24 27.16 -14.04 -18.81
C SER A 24 25.72 -13.51 -18.75
N ALA A 25 25.15 -13.12 -19.90
CA ALA A 25 23.77 -12.67 -19.98
C ALA A 25 22.77 -13.73 -19.45
N ASP A 26 23.05 -15.02 -19.71
CA ASP A 26 22.26 -16.14 -19.18
C ASP A 26 22.37 -16.29 -17.66
N GLU A 27 23.55 -16.05 -17.09
CA GLU A 27 23.76 -16.05 -15.62
C GLU A 27 23.10 -14.83 -14.95
N MET A 28 23.14 -13.66 -15.61
CA MET A 28 22.41 -12.47 -15.18
C MET A 28 20.88 -12.67 -15.28
N GLY A 29 20.41 -13.34 -16.34
CA GLY A 29 19.00 -13.67 -16.54
C GLY A 29 18.45 -14.58 -15.43
N LYS A 30 19.22 -15.59 -15.01
CA LYS A 30 18.86 -16.51 -13.92
C LYS A 30 18.72 -15.82 -12.55
N GLN A 31 19.27 -14.62 -12.37
CA GLN A 31 19.15 -13.84 -11.14
C GLN A 31 17.89 -12.97 -11.09
N GLN A 32 17.18 -12.82 -12.21
CA GLN A 32 15.92 -12.08 -12.24
C GLN A 32 14.86 -12.82 -11.43
N ARG A 33 14.22 -12.11 -10.50
CA ARG A 33 13.12 -12.62 -9.70
C ARG A 33 12.03 -11.58 -9.65
N GLU A 34 10.78 -12.03 -9.71
CA GLU A 34 9.63 -11.19 -9.39
C GLU A 34 9.68 -10.84 -7.90
N ILE A 35 9.50 -9.56 -7.58
CA ILE A 35 9.36 -9.11 -6.20
C ILE A 35 7.90 -9.19 -5.79
N SER A 36 7.65 -9.74 -4.61
CA SER A 36 6.30 -9.70 -4.04
C SER A 36 5.90 -8.26 -3.74
N VAL A 37 4.60 -8.01 -3.67
CA VAL A 37 4.12 -6.67 -3.32
C VAL A 37 4.51 -6.29 -1.88
N SER A 38 4.52 -7.24 -0.95
CA SER A 38 5.06 -7.00 0.40
C SER A 38 6.52 -6.58 0.37
N GLU A 39 7.32 -7.20 -0.50
CA GLU A 39 8.74 -6.89 -0.62
C GLU A 39 8.95 -5.51 -1.24
N PHE A 40 8.19 -5.19 -2.29
CA PHE A 40 8.15 -3.85 -2.87
C PHE A 40 7.78 -2.81 -1.81
N PHE A 41 6.69 -3.05 -1.05
CA PHE A 41 6.22 -2.12 -0.04
C PHE A 41 7.22 -1.95 1.11
N THR A 42 7.81 -3.04 1.59
CA THR A 42 8.79 -3.00 2.69
C THR A 42 10.06 -2.27 2.28
N LYS A 43 10.57 -2.52 1.06
CA LYS A 43 11.76 -1.84 0.53
C LYS A 43 11.51 -0.38 0.16
N ASN A 44 10.29 -0.04 -0.28
CA ASN A 44 9.95 1.27 -0.84
C ASN A 44 8.91 2.05 0.00
N ARG A 45 8.78 1.73 1.29
CA ARG A 45 7.80 2.35 2.19
C ARG A 45 7.83 3.89 2.19
N HIS A 46 9.01 4.46 1.97
CA HIS A 46 9.22 5.89 1.87
C HIS A 46 8.64 6.52 0.60
N LEU A 47 8.66 5.81 -0.53
CA LEU A 47 8.07 6.27 -1.80
C LEU A 47 6.55 6.39 -1.70
N LEU A 48 5.94 5.62 -0.81
CA LEU A 48 4.48 5.58 -0.59
C LEU A 48 4.01 6.53 0.52
N GLY A 49 4.92 7.31 1.13
CA GLY A 49 4.57 8.25 2.20
C GLY A 49 4.32 7.61 3.57
N PHE A 50 4.77 6.36 3.77
CA PHE A 50 4.62 5.62 5.03
C PHE A 50 5.92 5.50 5.83
N ASP A 51 7.00 6.19 5.43
CA ASP A 51 8.35 6.19 6.06
C ASP A 51 8.36 6.21 7.60
N ASN A 52 7.50 7.01 8.24
CA ASN A 52 7.42 7.12 9.70
C ASN A 52 5.96 7.15 10.20
N PRO A 53 5.70 6.76 11.47
CA PRO A 53 4.34 6.69 12.02
C PRO A 53 3.54 8.00 12.00
N ARG A 54 4.20 9.17 12.00
CA ARG A 54 3.50 10.46 11.95
C ARG A 54 2.97 10.74 10.54
N LYS A 55 3.86 10.61 9.54
CA LYS A 55 3.48 10.77 8.14
C LYS A 55 2.51 9.68 7.70
N ALA A 56 2.69 8.44 8.14
CA ALA A 56 1.79 7.34 7.82
C ALA A 56 0.32 7.65 8.16
N LEU A 57 0.07 8.25 9.33
CA LEU A 57 -1.29 8.61 9.73
C LEU A 57 -1.87 9.72 8.84
N LEU A 58 -1.08 10.77 8.57
CA LEU A 58 -1.49 11.86 7.69
C LEU A 58 -1.73 11.37 6.26
N THR A 59 -0.84 10.53 5.73
CA THR A 59 -0.94 9.93 4.40
C THR A 59 -2.21 9.08 4.28
N ALA A 60 -2.49 8.22 5.26
CA ALA A 60 -3.70 7.40 5.24
C ALA A 60 -4.99 8.24 5.22
N VAL A 61 -5.06 9.29 6.05
CA VAL A 61 -6.20 10.23 6.05
C VAL A 61 -6.29 10.95 4.71
N LYS A 62 -5.18 11.50 4.21
CA LYS A 62 -5.13 12.23 2.94
C LYS A 62 -5.63 11.36 1.78
N GLU A 63 -5.11 10.15 1.63
CA GLU A 63 -5.50 9.27 0.52
C GLU A 63 -6.97 8.83 0.59
N ALA A 64 -7.51 8.62 1.79
CA ALA A 64 -8.92 8.31 1.98
C ALA A 64 -9.82 9.51 1.65
N VAL A 65 -9.46 10.71 2.11
CA VAL A 65 -10.20 11.95 1.83
C VAL A 65 -10.12 12.33 0.36
N ASP A 66 -8.95 12.24 -0.26
CA ASP A 66 -8.77 12.54 -1.69
C ASP A 66 -9.63 11.62 -2.56
N ASN A 67 -9.73 10.33 -2.22
CA ASN A 67 -10.62 9.41 -2.92
C ASN A 67 -12.11 9.73 -2.74
N ALA A 68 -12.52 10.13 -1.53
CA ALA A 68 -13.89 10.56 -1.26
C ALA A 68 -14.27 11.84 -2.04
N LEU A 69 -13.35 12.81 -2.09
CA LEU A 69 -13.51 14.04 -2.87
C LEU A 69 -13.61 13.74 -4.37
N ASP A 70 -12.67 12.97 -4.90
CA ASP A 70 -12.64 12.61 -6.32
C ASP A 70 -13.94 11.86 -6.72
N ALA A 71 -14.42 10.94 -5.88
CA ALA A 71 -15.65 10.19 -6.13
C ALA A 71 -16.89 11.10 -6.15
N SER A 72 -16.95 12.10 -5.26
CA SER A 72 -18.06 13.05 -5.21
C SER A 72 -18.04 14.00 -6.41
N GLU A 73 -16.86 14.53 -6.76
CA GLU A 73 -16.67 15.42 -7.90
C GLU A 73 -17.00 14.72 -9.22
N GLU A 74 -16.54 13.48 -9.42
CA GLU A 74 -16.85 12.69 -10.62
C GLU A 74 -18.34 12.41 -10.78
N ALA A 75 -19.06 12.27 -9.68
CA ALA A 75 -20.51 12.05 -9.67
C ALA A 75 -21.33 13.35 -9.73
N GLY A 76 -20.69 14.52 -9.74
CA GLY A 76 -21.38 15.82 -9.70
C GLY A 76 -22.13 16.05 -8.38
N LEU A 77 -21.64 15.47 -7.29
CA LEU A 77 -22.24 15.57 -5.96
C LEU A 77 -21.44 16.53 -5.09
N LEU A 78 -22.14 17.32 -4.27
CA LEU A 78 -21.47 18.12 -3.25
C LEU A 78 -20.82 17.17 -2.23
N PRO A 79 -19.50 17.28 -2.00
CA PRO A 79 -18.80 16.38 -1.10
C PRO A 79 -19.20 16.68 0.35
N GLU A 80 -19.69 15.65 1.02
CA GLU A 80 -19.82 15.61 2.48
C GLU A 80 -18.95 14.45 2.98
N ILE A 81 -17.97 14.78 3.83
CA ILE A 81 -16.94 13.83 4.28
C ILE A 81 -16.79 13.95 5.79
N VAL A 82 -16.93 12.82 6.48
CA VAL A 82 -16.69 12.69 7.91
C VAL A 82 -15.41 11.92 8.12
N VAL A 83 -14.46 12.52 8.83
CA VAL A 83 -13.20 11.88 9.22
C VAL A 83 -13.20 11.65 10.73
N LYS A 84 -13.06 10.39 11.14
CA LYS A 84 -12.90 9.99 12.54
C LYS A 84 -11.52 9.40 12.73
N LEU A 85 -10.85 9.84 13.78
CA LEU A 85 -9.55 9.34 14.19
C LEU A 85 -9.63 8.90 15.64
N GLU A 86 -9.55 7.59 15.86
CA GLU A 86 -9.73 6.97 17.17
C GLU A 86 -8.43 6.29 17.59
N ALA A 87 -7.95 6.55 18.81
CA ALA A 87 -6.89 5.75 19.39
C ALA A 87 -7.39 4.31 19.61
N VAL A 88 -6.55 3.33 19.33
CA VAL A 88 -6.85 1.93 19.63
C VAL A 88 -5.71 1.33 20.46
N GLY A 89 -6.06 0.45 21.39
CA GLY A 89 -5.12 -0.25 22.26
C GLY A 89 -5.53 -1.70 22.46
N GLU A 90 -4.64 -2.49 23.05
CA GLU A 90 -4.89 -3.91 23.32
C GLU A 90 -5.75 -4.13 24.58
N GLY A 91 -5.96 -3.08 25.39
CA GLY A 91 -6.79 -3.11 26.60
C GLY A 91 -8.25 -2.69 26.38
N PRO A 92 -9.11 -2.84 27.40
CA PRO A 92 -10.53 -2.53 27.33
C PRO A 92 -10.84 -1.03 27.14
N THR A 93 -9.88 -0.16 27.52
CA THR A 93 -10.00 1.29 27.37
C THR A 93 -8.94 1.79 26.40
N PRO A 94 -9.31 2.56 25.37
CA PRO A 94 -8.34 3.19 24.48
C PRO A 94 -7.38 4.13 25.22
N PRO A 95 -6.07 4.12 24.89
CA PRO A 95 -5.13 5.07 25.46
C PRO A 95 -5.43 6.50 25.00
N PRO A 96 -5.02 7.53 25.76
CA PRO A 96 -5.03 8.91 25.28
C PRO A 96 -4.27 9.05 23.95
N ALA A 97 -4.76 9.90 23.05
CA ALA A 97 -4.17 10.06 21.72
C ALA A 97 -2.67 10.46 21.74
N SER A 98 -2.19 11.11 22.80
CA SER A 98 -0.78 11.47 22.97
C SER A 98 0.14 10.28 23.26
N GLN A 99 -0.42 9.18 23.79
CA GLN A 99 0.30 7.95 24.17
C GLN A 99 -0.01 6.77 23.25
N ALA A 100 -1.06 6.89 22.43
CA ALA A 100 -1.47 5.87 21.49
C ALA A 100 -0.42 5.66 20.38
N THR A 101 -0.15 4.39 20.07
CA THR A 101 0.75 3.96 18.98
C THR A 101 -0.01 3.38 17.79
N ARG A 102 -1.31 3.11 17.96
CA ARG A 102 -2.21 2.61 16.93
C ARG A 102 -3.48 3.45 16.88
N PHE A 103 -3.97 3.66 15.68
CA PHE A 103 -5.16 4.46 15.42
C PHE A 103 -6.06 3.76 14.41
N ARG A 104 -7.36 3.92 14.60
CA ARG A 104 -8.37 3.63 13.59
C ARG A 104 -8.74 4.93 12.89
N VAL A 105 -8.41 4.99 11.61
CA VAL A 105 -8.85 6.05 10.70
C VAL A 105 -10.12 5.56 10.03
N THR A 106 -11.21 6.30 10.20
CA THR A 106 -12.47 6.05 9.49
C THR A 106 -12.83 7.28 8.68
N VAL A 107 -13.01 7.10 7.36
CA VAL A 107 -13.50 8.15 6.47
C VAL A 107 -14.83 7.69 5.89
N ILE A 108 -15.84 8.55 6.01
CA ILE A 108 -17.19 8.32 5.48
C ILE A 108 -17.46 9.42 4.46
N ASP A 109 -17.87 9.05 3.26
CA ASP A 109 -18.39 9.96 2.24
C ASP A 109 -19.86 9.67 1.94
N TYR A 110 -20.56 10.68 1.44
CA TYR A 110 -21.92 10.60 0.92
C TYR A 110 -21.96 10.66 -0.61
N GLY A 111 -20.89 10.17 -1.24
CA GLY A 111 -20.71 10.13 -2.69
C GLY A 111 -21.53 9.02 -3.36
N PRO A 112 -21.14 8.58 -4.58
CA PRO A 112 -21.91 7.61 -5.35
C PRO A 112 -21.89 6.18 -4.77
N GLY A 113 -21.00 5.90 -3.82
CA GLY A 113 -20.70 4.55 -3.36
C GLY A 113 -19.90 3.73 -4.39
N ILE A 114 -19.55 2.53 -4.00
CA ILE A 114 -18.75 1.58 -4.80
C ILE A 114 -19.58 0.32 -5.06
N VAL A 115 -19.60 -0.10 -6.33
CA VAL A 115 -20.23 -1.34 -6.76
C VAL A 115 -19.60 -2.55 -6.07
N ARG A 116 -20.43 -3.43 -5.51
CA ARG A 116 -20.05 -4.57 -4.67
C ARG A 116 -18.85 -5.38 -5.18
N GLN A 117 -18.80 -5.69 -6.48
CA GLN A 117 -17.75 -6.52 -7.08
C GLN A 117 -16.38 -5.81 -7.12
N GLN A 118 -16.36 -4.48 -7.08
CA GLN A 118 -15.15 -3.67 -7.19
C GLN A 118 -14.49 -3.41 -5.82
N VAL A 119 -15.28 -3.45 -4.73
CA VAL A 119 -14.79 -3.14 -3.37
C VAL A 119 -13.51 -3.90 -3.03
N PRO A 120 -13.43 -5.25 -3.15
CA PRO A 120 -12.22 -5.96 -2.75
C PRO A 120 -11.01 -5.55 -3.58
N ARG A 121 -11.17 -5.31 -4.88
CA ARG A 121 -10.06 -4.96 -5.77
C ARG A 121 -9.55 -3.54 -5.51
N ILE A 122 -10.43 -2.57 -5.25
CA ILE A 122 -10.03 -1.19 -4.96
C ILE A 122 -9.20 -1.12 -3.68
N PHE A 123 -9.62 -1.81 -2.61
CA PHE A 123 -8.96 -1.70 -1.30
C PHE A 123 -7.86 -2.73 -1.07
N ALA A 124 -7.90 -3.87 -1.78
CA ALA A 124 -6.98 -4.98 -1.55
C ALA A 124 -6.30 -5.52 -2.83
N LYS A 125 -6.09 -4.66 -3.82
CA LYS A 125 -5.17 -4.91 -4.94
C LYS A 125 -4.34 -3.65 -5.23
N LEU A 126 -3.02 -3.75 -5.13
CA LEU A 126 -2.17 -2.62 -5.50
C LEU A 126 -2.18 -2.42 -7.02
N LEU A 127 -1.99 -1.17 -7.44
CA LEU A 127 -2.00 -0.76 -8.85
C LEU A 127 -3.33 -1.08 -9.56
N TYR A 128 -4.42 -1.07 -8.80
CA TYR A 128 -5.76 -1.28 -9.30
C TYR A 128 -6.63 -0.05 -9.06
N GLY A 129 -7.14 0.54 -10.13
CA GLY A 129 -8.05 1.67 -10.03
C GLY A 129 -8.46 2.22 -11.38
N SER A 130 -9.60 2.90 -11.41
CA SER A 130 -10.14 3.60 -12.59
C SER A 130 -9.24 4.75 -13.07
N LYS A 131 -8.37 5.26 -12.19
CA LYS A 131 -7.49 6.42 -12.42
C LYS A 131 -6.31 6.13 -13.36
N PHE A 132 -5.95 4.87 -13.59
CA PHE A 132 -4.85 4.49 -14.51
C PHE A 132 -5.20 4.62 -15.99
N HIS A 133 -6.48 4.58 -16.34
CA HIS A 133 -6.93 4.55 -17.74
C HIS A 133 -7.63 5.85 -18.16
N ARG A 134 -7.67 6.85 -17.28
CA ARG A 134 -8.41 8.10 -17.47
C ARG A 134 -7.45 9.28 -17.52
N LEU A 135 -7.37 9.95 -18.67
CA LEU A 135 -6.61 11.18 -18.88
C LEU A 135 -7.35 12.39 -18.27
N ARG A 136 -7.46 12.46 -16.94
CA ARG A 136 -8.04 13.61 -16.23
C ARG A 136 -7.24 13.90 -14.96
N MET A 137 -6.94 15.17 -14.68
CA MET A 137 -6.31 15.57 -13.41
C MET A 137 -7.22 15.17 -12.25
N SER A 138 -6.71 14.37 -11.32
CA SER A 138 -7.34 14.02 -10.04
C SER A 138 -6.27 14.05 -8.95
N ARG A 139 -6.67 14.08 -7.68
CA ARG A 139 -5.74 14.25 -6.55
C ARG A 139 -4.81 13.05 -6.34
N GLY A 140 -5.20 11.88 -6.84
CA GLY A 140 -4.37 10.66 -6.84
C GLY A 140 -3.92 10.25 -8.25
N GLN A 141 -2.62 10.26 -8.52
CA GLN A 141 -2.09 9.96 -9.86
C GLN A 141 -1.74 8.49 -10.09
N GLN A 142 -1.41 7.74 -9.02
CA GLN A 142 -0.77 6.43 -9.14
C GLN A 142 -1.66 5.24 -8.79
N GLY A 143 -2.95 5.44 -8.45
CA GLY A 143 -3.89 4.35 -8.13
C GLY A 143 -3.41 3.35 -7.05
N ILE A 144 -2.52 3.81 -6.17
CA ILE A 144 -1.93 3.04 -5.05
C ILE A 144 -2.42 3.52 -3.69
N GLY A 145 -2.95 4.74 -3.59
CA GLY A 145 -3.05 5.48 -2.33
C GLY A 145 -3.74 4.73 -1.20
N ILE A 146 -5.00 4.37 -1.42
CA ILE A 146 -5.82 3.74 -0.37
C ILE A 146 -5.45 2.27 -0.13
N SER A 147 -5.06 1.56 -1.19
CA SER A 147 -4.60 0.18 -1.09
C SER A 147 -3.25 0.09 -0.36
N ALA A 148 -2.39 1.11 -0.50
CA ALA A 148 -1.15 1.27 0.25
C ALA A 148 -1.42 1.58 1.73
N ALA A 149 -2.40 2.43 2.04
CA ALA A 149 -2.84 2.65 3.42
C ALA A 149 -3.40 1.37 4.06
N GLY A 150 -4.19 0.60 3.30
CA GLY A 150 -4.68 -0.72 3.72
C GLY A 150 -3.56 -1.73 3.96
N MET A 151 -2.59 -1.80 3.04
CA MET A 151 -1.39 -2.64 3.19
C MET A 151 -0.57 -2.26 4.42
N TYR A 152 -0.38 -0.95 4.64
CA TYR A 152 0.33 -0.46 5.80
C TYR A 152 -0.36 -0.86 7.10
N GLY A 153 -1.68 -0.69 7.18
CA GLY A 153 -2.49 -1.14 8.30
C GLY A 153 -2.34 -2.65 8.54
N GLN A 154 -2.50 -3.45 7.48
CA GLN A 154 -2.35 -4.90 7.56
C GLN A 154 -0.95 -5.34 8.03
N LEU A 155 0.11 -4.73 7.53
CA LEU A 155 1.49 -5.08 7.91
C LEU A 155 1.85 -4.65 9.33
N THR A 156 1.22 -3.62 9.87
CA THR A 156 1.53 -3.08 11.21
C THR A 156 0.62 -3.60 12.31
N THR A 157 -0.66 -3.84 12.01
CA THR A 157 -1.66 -4.26 13.01
C THR A 157 -2.20 -5.67 12.77
N GLY A 158 -1.98 -6.23 11.58
CA GLY A 158 -2.58 -7.51 11.17
C GLY A 158 -4.09 -7.44 10.91
N LYS A 159 -4.72 -6.28 11.09
CA LYS A 159 -6.18 -6.12 10.95
C LYS A 159 -6.57 -5.93 9.47
N PRO A 160 -7.75 -6.42 9.07
CA PRO A 160 -8.29 -6.15 7.74
C PRO A 160 -8.75 -4.70 7.61
N VAL A 161 -8.84 -4.23 6.37
CA VAL A 161 -9.58 -2.99 6.05
C VAL A 161 -11.06 -3.31 6.09
N ARG A 162 -11.84 -2.47 6.77
CA ARG A 162 -13.30 -2.58 6.83
C ARG A 162 -13.93 -1.56 5.91
N ILE A 163 -14.86 -2.01 5.08
CA ILE A 163 -15.55 -1.15 4.12
C ILE A 163 -17.05 -1.37 4.23
N ILE A 164 -17.80 -0.26 4.28
CA ILE A 164 -19.23 -0.25 4.04
C ILE A 164 -19.47 0.59 2.80
N SER A 165 -20.29 0.11 1.86
CA SER A 165 -20.61 0.86 0.65
C SER A 165 -22.06 0.65 0.25
N ARG A 166 -22.70 1.74 -0.19
CA ARG A 166 -24.08 1.75 -0.70
C ARG A 166 -24.18 2.64 -1.93
N THR A 167 -24.70 2.11 -3.02
CA THR A 167 -24.81 2.84 -4.30
C THR A 167 -26.11 3.63 -4.46
N GLY A 168 -27.07 3.47 -3.55
CA GLY A 168 -28.33 4.20 -3.56
C GLY A 168 -29.26 3.80 -2.41
N GLN A 169 -30.25 4.64 -2.14
CA GLN A 169 -31.11 4.56 -0.95
C GLN A 169 -31.90 3.25 -0.88
N HIS A 170 -32.30 2.71 -2.02
CA HIS A 170 -33.09 1.47 -2.13
C HIS A 170 -32.24 0.21 -2.36
N VAL A 171 -30.92 0.34 -2.37
CA VAL A 171 -29.99 -0.78 -2.52
C VAL A 171 -29.47 -1.16 -1.13
N PRO A 172 -29.32 -2.44 -0.77
CA PRO A 172 -28.70 -2.82 0.51
C PRO A 172 -27.25 -2.32 0.58
N ALA A 173 -26.81 -1.93 1.78
CA ALA A 173 -25.41 -1.61 2.00
C ALA A 173 -24.60 -2.91 2.15
N HIS A 174 -23.38 -2.91 1.64
CA HIS A 174 -22.49 -4.07 1.71
C HIS A 174 -21.31 -3.80 2.65
N TYR A 175 -21.13 -4.69 3.62
CA TYR A 175 -19.99 -4.73 4.52
C TYR A 175 -18.94 -5.72 4.00
N PHE A 176 -17.67 -5.32 4.06
CA PHE A 176 -16.52 -6.13 3.71
C PHE A 176 -15.40 -5.99 4.73
N GLU A 177 -14.75 -7.11 5.04
CA GLU A 177 -13.40 -7.12 5.60
C GLU A 177 -12.44 -7.71 4.57
N VAL A 178 -11.41 -6.94 4.18
CA VAL A 178 -10.48 -7.33 3.11
C VAL A 178 -9.02 -7.18 3.55
N GLN A 179 -8.19 -8.08 3.01
CA GLN A 179 -6.74 -8.07 3.13
C GLN A 179 -6.09 -8.32 1.78
N ILE A 180 -4.84 -7.92 1.61
CA ILE A 180 -4.05 -8.18 0.41
C ILE A 180 -3.27 -9.47 0.61
N ASP A 181 -3.40 -10.41 -0.33
CA ASP A 181 -2.40 -11.47 -0.49
C ASP A 181 -1.12 -10.83 -1.05
N THR A 182 -0.13 -10.63 -0.19
CA THR A 182 1.07 -9.90 -0.55
C THR A 182 1.99 -10.63 -1.54
N LYS A 183 1.80 -11.94 -1.71
CA LYS A 183 2.54 -12.75 -2.70
C LYS A 183 1.91 -12.61 -4.08
N LYS A 184 0.59 -12.68 -4.15
CA LYS A 184 -0.15 -12.70 -5.44
C LYS A 184 -0.68 -11.34 -5.87
N ASN A 185 -0.66 -10.33 -5.00
CA ASN A 185 -1.35 -9.06 -5.21
C ASN A 185 -2.84 -9.26 -5.55
N GLU A 186 -3.52 -10.12 -4.80
CA GLU A 186 -4.94 -10.38 -4.99
C GLU A 186 -5.72 -10.14 -3.69
N PRO A 187 -6.97 -9.69 -3.78
CA PRO A 187 -7.78 -9.41 -2.62
C PRO A 187 -8.22 -10.71 -1.95
N ARG A 188 -7.99 -10.80 -0.64
CA ARG A 188 -8.53 -11.84 0.23
C ARG A 188 -9.69 -11.25 1.02
N ILE A 189 -10.89 -11.79 0.79
CA ILE A 189 -12.11 -11.40 1.50
C ILE A 189 -12.20 -12.26 2.77
N LEU A 190 -12.24 -11.64 3.93
CA LEU A 190 -12.42 -12.31 5.21
C LEU A 190 -13.88 -12.37 5.63
N GLU A 191 -14.62 -11.28 5.39
CA GLU A 191 -16.04 -11.21 5.68
C GLU A 191 -16.76 -10.43 4.58
N LYS A 192 -17.99 -10.84 4.27
CA LYS A 192 -18.87 -10.20 3.30
C LYS A 192 -20.32 -10.40 3.73
N LYS A 193 -21.04 -9.32 3.98
CA LYS A 193 -22.46 -9.37 4.34
C LYS A 193 -23.22 -8.13 3.88
N GLU A 194 -24.53 -8.26 3.85
CA GLU A 194 -25.44 -7.12 3.68
C GLU A 194 -25.82 -6.60 5.06
N ILE A 195 -25.84 -5.28 5.19
CA ILE A 195 -26.18 -4.61 6.45
C ILE A 195 -27.18 -3.50 6.17
N ASP A 196 -27.97 -3.19 7.19
CA ASP A 196 -28.66 -1.90 7.25
C ASP A 196 -27.65 -0.82 7.61
N TRP A 197 -27.71 0.28 6.87
CA TRP A 197 -26.86 1.44 7.09
C TRP A 197 -27.70 2.69 6.90
N GLU A 198 -27.62 3.61 7.86
CA GLU A 198 -28.44 4.82 7.90
C GLU A 198 -28.18 5.73 6.69
N SER A 199 -26.96 5.71 6.15
CA SER A 199 -26.62 6.52 4.99
C SER A 199 -27.41 6.09 3.74
N HIS A 200 -27.89 7.09 3.00
CA HIS A 200 -28.63 6.88 1.75
C HIS A 200 -27.71 6.42 0.60
N ARG A 201 -26.44 6.83 0.61
CA ARG A 201 -25.41 6.42 -0.36
C ARG A 201 -24.02 6.78 0.15
N GLY A 202 -22.99 6.20 -0.45
CA GLY A 202 -21.60 6.56 -0.22
C GLY A 202 -20.76 5.40 0.28
N THR A 203 -19.57 5.71 0.78
CA THR A 203 -18.59 4.72 1.25
C THR A 203 -18.06 5.10 2.62
N GLN A 204 -17.94 4.13 3.50
CA GLN A 204 -17.15 4.22 4.73
C GLN A 204 -15.96 3.27 4.62
N VAL A 205 -14.76 3.78 4.88
CA VAL A 205 -13.51 3.02 4.91
C VAL A 205 -12.89 3.18 6.29
N SER A 206 -12.62 2.08 6.97
CA SER A 206 -11.93 2.05 8.26
C SER A 206 -10.64 1.24 8.17
N ILE A 207 -9.52 1.87 8.53
CA ILE A 207 -8.18 1.27 8.51
C ILE A 207 -7.57 1.42 9.91
N GLU A 208 -7.10 0.31 10.47
CA GLU A 208 -6.33 0.31 11.71
C GLU A 208 -4.84 0.23 11.38
N LEU A 209 -4.06 1.22 11.83
CA LEU A 209 -2.65 1.36 11.48
C LEU A 209 -1.81 1.90 12.64
N GLU A 210 -0.53 1.57 12.64
CA GLU A 210 0.43 2.19 13.56
C GLU A 210 0.73 3.63 13.18
N GLY A 211 0.50 4.54 14.12
CA GLY A 211 0.63 5.98 13.90
C GLY A 211 1.00 6.70 15.19
N ARG A 212 1.42 7.97 15.07
CA ARG A 212 1.61 8.85 16.23
C ARG A 212 0.92 10.17 16.00
N TYR A 213 -0.03 10.50 16.87
CA TYR A 213 -0.71 11.79 16.87
C TYR A 213 0.08 12.81 17.69
N GLN A 214 0.41 13.94 17.09
CA GLN A 214 1.01 15.08 17.77
C GLN A 214 0.19 16.32 17.40
N LYS A 215 -0.38 16.98 18.40
CA LYS A 215 -1.13 18.22 18.19
C LYS A 215 -0.17 19.27 17.63
N GLY A 216 -0.54 19.89 16.51
CA GLY A 216 0.18 21.05 15.96
C GLY A 216 0.25 22.16 17.01
N ARG A 217 1.39 22.84 17.10
CA ARG A 217 1.51 24.07 17.88
C ARG A 217 0.73 25.19 17.22
#